data_AF-A0A097SQS1-F1
#
_entry.id   AF-A0A097SQS1-F1
#
_cell.length_a   1.000
_cell.length_b   1.000
_cell.length_c   1.000
_cell.angle_alpha   90.00
_cell.angle_beta   90.00
_cell.angle_gamma   90.00
#
_symmetry.space_group_name_H-M   'P 1'
#
loop_
_entity.id
_entity.type
_entity.pdbx_description
1 polymer ?
#
loop_
_entity_poly.entity_id
_entity_poly.type
_entity_poly.pdbx_seq_one_letter_code
_entity_poly.pdbx_strand_id
1 'polypeptide(L)'
;MPGTCRPIGITTENREGMAGPVGTVTSEGLATSCSSLLCPPGRFGHPPTWTSEETPSAMTATEYDTQPSDTIVAGVDAHADTHHVVVLDRHGHRIADRQFTATFVGYRELLTWLSGLGHIVHIDVESTGTYAAALTRFLISHGVAVVEVNTPHAHTRARSGKDDRIDAEAAARKALSGESTAVPKDTSGPVEAIRTLSVTRDSAVKARSSALVQLRDLLITAPSELRESLTSKTLHGKASECIRLRPDRTRLHEPAQATKMALRTLSHRILALDREIADLDAALEQLVTAAAPVLTSHLGIGVGHAAQFLITAGQNIDRMHSEAAFARLCGAAPVPVSSGKTHRMWLHRGGDRQGPVL
;
A
#
# COMPACT_ATOMS: atom_id res chain seq x y z
N MET A 1 -56.34 7.05 -5.26
CA MET A 1 -57.06 6.32 -4.19
C MET A 1 -58.50 6.11 -4.65
N PRO A 2 -59.18 5.00 -4.31
CA PRO A 2 -58.79 3.81 -3.52
C PRO A 2 -58.55 2.60 -4.45
N GLY A 3 -57.87 1.50 -4.12
CA GLY A 3 -57.63 0.89 -2.82
C GLY A 3 -58.37 -0.44 -2.77
N THR A 4 -57.76 -1.52 -3.27
CA THR A 4 -58.24 -2.90 -3.05
C THR A 4 -57.08 -3.81 -2.69
N CYS A 5 -56.90 -3.95 -1.39
CA CYS A 5 -56.09 -4.95 -0.73
C CYS A 5 -56.84 -6.30 -0.80
N ARG A 6 -56.16 -7.41 -1.12
CA ARG A 6 -56.66 -8.76 -0.89
C ARG A 6 -55.63 -9.56 -0.08
N PRO A 7 -56.08 -10.36 0.91
CA PRO A 7 -55.23 -11.07 1.85
C PRO A 7 -54.92 -12.49 1.38
N ILE A 8 -53.77 -13.03 1.80
CA ILE A 8 -53.56 -14.48 1.92
C ILE A 8 -52.88 -14.70 3.27
N GLY A 9 -53.50 -15.52 4.10
CA GLY A 9 -52.96 -15.98 5.37
C GLY A 9 -52.45 -17.41 5.32
N ILE A 10 -52.00 -17.85 6.50
CA ILE A 10 -51.76 -19.23 6.98
C ILE A 10 -50.53 -19.90 6.31
N THR A 11 -49.53 -20.47 6.99
CA THR A 11 -49.53 -21.39 8.15
C THR A 11 -48.18 -21.43 8.88
N THR A 12 -48.25 -21.53 10.20
CA THR A 12 -47.21 -22.00 11.13
C THR A 12 -47.22 -23.54 11.24
N GLU A 13 -46.04 -24.18 11.22
CA GLU A 13 -45.73 -25.49 11.84
C GLU A 13 -44.19 -25.60 11.92
N ASN A 14 -43.58 -25.46 13.10
CA ASN A 14 -43.10 -26.53 14.02
C ASN A 14 -42.16 -27.56 13.37
N ARG A 15 -40.85 -27.55 13.69
CA ARG A 15 -40.11 -28.09 14.87
C ARG A 15 -39.85 -29.60 14.79
N GLU A 16 -38.56 -29.94 14.70
CA GLU A 16 -37.81 -31.09 15.26
C GLU A 16 -36.40 -31.01 14.63
N GLY A 17 -35.24 -31.19 15.27
CA GLY A 17 -34.84 -31.79 16.54
C GLY A 17 -33.52 -32.56 16.32
N MET A 18 -32.64 -32.59 17.33
CA MET A 18 -31.40 -33.41 17.49
C MET A 18 -30.10 -32.79 16.93
N ALA A 19 -29.17 -32.30 17.76
CA ALA A 19 -28.35 -32.91 18.84
C ALA A 19 -26.96 -33.36 18.33
N GLY A 20 -25.90 -32.85 18.99
CA GLY A 20 -24.49 -33.14 18.70
C GLY A 20 -24.07 -34.58 19.07
N PRO A 21 -22.75 -34.88 19.09
CA PRO A 21 -21.99 -34.51 20.29
C PRO A 21 -20.50 -34.14 20.10
N VAL A 22 -19.96 -33.72 21.24
CA VAL A 22 -18.59 -33.43 21.67
C VAL A 22 -17.66 -34.66 21.59
N GLY A 23 -16.37 -34.43 21.33
CA GLY A 23 -15.26 -35.36 21.61
C GLY A 23 -13.92 -34.61 21.53
N THR A 24 -13.35 -34.17 22.67
CA THR A 24 -12.30 -34.81 23.49
C THR A 24 -10.90 -34.81 22.87
N VAL A 25 -10.05 -34.01 23.53
CA VAL A 25 -8.59 -33.97 23.47
C VAL A 25 -8.00 -35.30 23.95
N THR A 26 -7.06 -35.87 23.20
CA THR A 26 -6.17 -36.94 23.68
C THR A 26 -4.73 -36.58 23.39
N SER A 27 -3.96 -36.51 24.47
CA SER A 27 -2.51 -36.43 24.54
C SER A 27 -1.90 -37.84 24.53
N GLU A 28 -1.01 -38.11 23.59
CA GLU A 28 0.01 -39.18 23.63
C GLU A 28 1.30 -38.53 23.11
N GLY A 29 2.47 -38.56 23.75
CA GLY A 29 2.98 -39.53 24.72
C GLY A 29 3.94 -40.51 24.05
N LEU A 30 5.08 -40.03 23.53
CA LEU A 30 6.19 -40.89 23.09
C LEU A 30 7.52 -40.30 23.56
N ALA A 31 7.94 -40.79 24.71
CA ALA A 31 9.31 -40.75 25.19
C ALA A 31 10.04 -41.99 24.67
N THR A 32 11.21 -41.80 24.06
CA THR A 32 12.21 -42.86 23.89
C THR A 32 13.57 -42.33 24.30
N SER A 33 13.94 -42.75 25.52
CA SER A 33 15.29 -43.00 26.05
C SER A 33 16.26 -43.55 24.97
N CYS A 34 17.57 -43.30 24.94
CA CYS A 34 18.54 -43.62 25.99
C CYS A 34 19.95 -43.16 25.58
N SER A 35 20.73 -42.70 26.58
CA SER A 35 22.16 -43.00 26.82
C SER A 35 23.22 -42.65 25.75
N SER A 36 24.42 -42.15 26.07
CA SER A 36 25.14 -42.01 27.35
C SER A 36 26.56 -41.52 27.07
N LEU A 37 27.12 -40.75 28.03
CA LEU A 37 28.56 -40.66 28.38
C LEU A 37 29.48 -39.96 27.34
N LEU A 38 30.56 -39.25 27.67
CA LEU A 38 31.46 -39.28 28.82
C LEU A 38 32.23 -37.94 28.87
N CYS A 39 32.30 -37.32 30.05
CA CYS A 39 33.28 -36.28 30.39
C CYS A 39 34.47 -36.96 31.11
N PRO A 40 35.72 -36.47 30.94
CA PRO A 40 36.74 -36.68 31.97
C PRO A 40 37.41 -35.38 32.45
N PRO A 41 38.16 -35.43 33.57
CA PRO A 41 38.21 -34.39 34.59
C PRO A 41 39.48 -33.51 34.57
N GLY A 42 39.45 -32.46 35.40
CA GLY A 42 40.44 -31.38 35.43
C GLY A 42 41.75 -31.64 36.18
N ARG A 43 42.53 -30.57 36.31
CA ARG A 43 43.65 -30.44 37.25
C ARG A 43 43.82 -28.99 37.72
N PHE A 44 43.83 -28.84 39.03
CA PHE A 44 44.33 -27.68 39.77
C PHE A 44 45.87 -27.68 39.76
N GLY A 45 46.47 -26.49 39.69
CA GLY A 45 47.90 -26.25 39.88
C GLY A 45 48.15 -24.81 40.34
N HIS A 46 48.77 -24.66 41.50
CA HIS A 46 49.17 -23.41 42.17
C HIS A 46 50.60 -22.97 41.71
N PRO A 47 51.09 -21.78 42.10
CA PRO A 47 51.81 -20.83 41.24
C PRO A 47 53.35 -20.90 41.36
N PRO A 48 54.10 -20.07 40.60
CA PRO A 48 55.41 -19.61 41.03
C PRO A 48 55.47 -18.11 41.31
N THR A 49 56.33 -17.81 42.27
CA THR A 49 56.70 -16.53 42.87
C THR A 49 57.73 -15.74 42.05
N TRP A 50 57.55 -14.42 42.07
CA TRP A 50 58.45 -13.28 41.90
C TRP A 50 59.99 -13.50 41.79
N THR A 51 60.59 -12.82 40.80
CA THR A 51 61.86 -12.07 40.96
C THR A 51 61.80 -10.78 40.13
N SER A 52 62.27 -9.71 40.76
CA SER A 52 62.24 -8.30 40.40
C SER A 52 63.31 -7.88 39.39
N GLU A 53 63.03 -6.87 38.56
CA GLU A 53 63.94 -5.73 38.32
C GLU A 53 63.22 -4.58 37.61
N GLU A 54 63.27 -3.39 38.22
CA GLU A 54 62.70 -2.13 37.77
C GLU A 54 63.64 -1.40 36.79
N THR A 55 63.09 -0.68 35.81
CA THR A 55 63.25 0.79 35.65
C THR A 55 62.44 1.34 34.46
N PRO A 56 62.07 2.64 34.46
CA PRO A 56 60.78 3.10 33.94
C PRO A 56 60.88 3.71 32.53
N SER A 57 59.80 3.62 31.76
CA SER A 57 59.58 4.55 30.64
C SER A 57 58.11 4.80 30.36
N ALA A 58 57.81 6.09 30.32
CA ALA A 58 56.69 6.74 29.65
C ALA A 58 55.27 6.37 30.09
N MET A 59 54.74 7.23 30.95
CA MET A 59 53.33 7.63 30.90
C MET A 59 53.01 8.11 29.48
N THR A 60 52.22 7.35 28.73
CA THR A 60 51.47 7.85 27.58
C THR A 60 50.07 7.29 27.66
N ALA A 61 49.13 8.21 27.88
CA ALA A 61 47.69 8.13 27.71
C ALA A 61 47.08 6.73 27.64
N THR A 62 46.38 6.36 28.71
CA THR A 62 45.20 5.50 28.63
C THR A 62 44.42 5.87 27.37
N GLU A 63 44.40 4.95 26.41
CA GLU A 63 43.46 4.94 25.31
C GLU A 63 42.06 5.11 25.91
N TYR A 64 41.50 6.29 25.70
CA TYR A 64 40.06 6.44 25.74
C TYR A 64 39.54 5.68 24.53
N ASP A 65 39.24 4.39 24.74
CA ASP A 65 38.24 3.69 23.93
C ASP A 65 36.90 4.38 24.14
N THR A 66 36.74 5.48 23.40
CA THR A 66 35.46 6.10 23.13
C THR A 66 35.33 6.07 21.63
N GLN A 67 34.94 4.91 21.09
CA GLN A 67 34.22 4.91 19.82
C GLN A 67 33.07 5.91 19.98
N PRO A 68 33.03 7.05 19.26
CA PRO A 68 31.73 7.65 19.05
C PRO A 68 30.99 6.62 18.20
N SER A 69 29.99 5.98 18.78
CA SER A 69 28.91 5.39 18.00
C SER A 69 28.27 6.54 17.23
N ASP A 70 28.89 6.92 16.11
CA ASP A 70 28.52 8.11 15.36
C ASP A 70 27.10 7.89 14.86
N THR A 71 26.20 8.71 15.37
CA THR A 71 24.81 8.70 14.98
C THR A 71 24.70 9.29 13.59
N ILE A 72 24.03 8.58 12.69
CA ILE A 72 23.82 9.01 11.32
C ILE A 72 22.34 9.18 11.02
N VAL A 73 22.06 10.09 10.11
CA VAL A 73 20.77 10.24 9.43
C VAL A 73 21.02 10.02 7.95
N ALA A 74 20.07 9.38 7.25
CA ALA A 74 20.19 9.17 5.81
C ALA A 74 18.96 9.68 5.09
N GLY A 75 19.12 10.30 3.94
CA GLY A 75 18.03 10.69 3.05
C GLY A 75 18.03 9.84 1.80
N VAL A 76 16.84 9.55 1.28
CA VAL A 76 16.61 8.70 0.11
C VAL A 76 15.75 9.43 -0.90
N ASP A 77 16.30 9.60 -2.10
CA ASP A 77 15.53 9.87 -3.30
C ASP A 77 15.28 8.55 -4.05
N ALA A 78 14.01 8.26 -4.32
CA ALA A 78 13.58 6.98 -4.85
C ALA A 78 13.05 7.11 -6.28
N HIS A 79 13.69 6.38 -7.19
CA HIS A 79 13.26 6.20 -8.57
C HIS A 79 12.88 4.73 -8.84
N ALA A 80 12.35 4.46 -10.03
CA ALA A 80 11.80 3.16 -10.40
C ALA A 80 12.84 2.02 -10.32
N ASP A 81 14.05 2.26 -10.78
CA ASP A 81 15.10 1.23 -10.89
C ASP A 81 16.18 1.36 -9.82
N THR A 82 16.33 2.54 -9.23
CA THR A 82 17.40 2.85 -8.28
C THR A 82 16.93 3.80 -7.18
N HIS A 83 17.65 3.76 -6.06
CA HIS A 83 17.48 4.67 -4.93
C HIS A 83 18.81 5.33 -4.63
N HIS A 84 18.85 6.66 -4.60
CA HIS A 84 20.04 7.40 -4.19
C HIS A 84 19.94 7.70 -2.71
N VAL A 85 21.00 7.37 -1.97
CA VAL A 85 21.08 7.59 -0.52
C VAL A 85 22.20 8.57 -0.22
N VAL A 86 21.94 9.53 0.66
CA VAL A 86 22.94 10.45 1.22
C VAL A 86 22.93 10.34 2.73
N VAL A 87 24.11 10.25 3.35
CA VAL A 87 24.28 10.08 4.80
C VAL A 87 24.88 11.35 5.39
N LEU A 88 24.26 11.82 6.46
CA LEU A 88 24.68 12.98 7.24
C LEU A 88 25.09 12.54 8.66
N ASP A 89 26.06 13.25 9.24
CA ASP A 89 26.32 13.21 10.67
C ASP A 89 25.25 13.98 11.46
N ARG A 90 25.31 13.92 12.79
CA ARG A 90 24.42 14.68 13.69
C ARG A 90 24.49 16.21 13.52
N HIS A 91 25.53 16.72 12.87
CA HIS A 91 25.75 18.14 12.60
C HIS A 91 25.31 18.55 11.19
N GLY A 92 24.84 17.61 10.36
CA GLY A 92 24.41 17.83 9.00
C GLY A 92 25.55 17.88 7.98
N HIS A 93 26.77 17.42 8.32
CA HIS A 93 27.84 17.22 7.35
C HIS A 93 27.63 15.91 6.60
N ARG A 94 27.84 15.94 5.29
CA ARG A 94 27.74 14.74 4.46
C ARG A 94 28.94 13.81 4.71
N ILE A 95 28.65 12.57 5.11
CA ILE A 95 29.63 11.52 5.36
C ILE A 95 29.85 10.68 4.09
N ALA A 96 28.77 10.30 3.43
CA ALA A 96 28.81 9.43 2.26
C ALA A 96 27.55 9.56 1.41
N ASP A 97 27.63 9.13 0.16
CA ASP A 97 26.49 8.98 -0.72
C ASP A 97 26.69 7.76 -1.63
N ARG A 98 25.60 7.06 -1.97
CA ARG A 98 25.63 5.87 -2.81
C ARG A 98 24.27 5.59 -3.44
N GLN A 99 24.30 5.01 -4.65
CA GLN A 99 23.11 4.51 -5.33
C GLN A 99 22.97 2.99 -5.15
N PHE A 100 21.74 2.54 -4.97
CA PHE A 100 21.36 1.12 -4.85
C PHE A 100 20.28 0.77 -5.86
N THR A 101 20.19 -0.51 -6.22
CA THR A 101 19.10 -1.00 -7.07
C THR A 101 17.79 -1.08 -6.29
N ALA A 102 16.66 -0.80 -6.95
CA ALA A 102 15.32 -0.89 -6.37
C ALA A 102 14.84 -2.36 -6.28
N THR A 103 15.64 -3.21 -5.63
CA THR A 103 15.41 -4.65 -5.47
C THR A 103 15.60 -5.08 -4.03
N PHE A 104 15.08 -6.25 -3.65
CA PHE A 104 15.29 -6.79 -2.30
C PHE A 104 16.78 -6.94 -1.94
N VAL A 105 17.61 -7.33 -2.90
CA VAL A 105 19.07 -7.40 -2.71
C VAL A 105 19.65 -6.01 -2.48
N GLY A 106 19.26 -5.02 -3.30
CA GLY A 106 19.67 -3.64 -3.14
C GLY A 106 19.25 -3.03 -1.80
N TYR A 107 18.07 -3.38 -1.27
CA TYR A 107 17.62 -2.92 0.04
C TYR A 107 18.47 -3.48 1.19
N ARG A 108 18.85 -4.76 1.10
CA ARG A 108 19.77 -5.39 2.05
C ARG A 108 21.16 -4.76 2.00
N GLU A 109 21.68 -4.52 0.80
CA GLU A 109 22.97 -3.84 0.60
C GLU A 109 22.95 -2.43 1.17
N LEU A 110 21.87 -1.68 0.93
CA LEU A 110 21.63 -0.34 1.47
C LEU A 110 21.68 -0.37 3.00
N LEU A 111 20.91 -1.24 3.64
CA LEU A 111 20.85 -1.32 5.10
C LEU A 111 22.20 -1.76 5.71
N THR A 112 22.88 -2.72 5.08
CA THR A 112 24.21 -3.18 5.51
C THR A 112 25.23 -2.06 5.41
N TRP A 113 25.22 -1.31 4.30
CA TRP A 113 26.10 -0.18 4.09
C TRP A 113 25.86 0.93 5.13
N LEU A 114 24.61 1.31 5.39
CA LEU A 114 24.28 2.31 6.41
C LEU A 114 24.72 1.86 7.81
N SER A 115 24.45 0.60 8.17
CA SER A 115 24.83 0.05 9.47
C SER A 115 26.36 0.02 9.68
N GLY A 116 27.13 -0.05 8.59
CA GLY A 116 28.60 0.03 8.64
C GLY A 116 29.14 1.45 8.81
N LEU A 117 28.31 2.49 8.63
CA LEU A 117 28.71 3.89 8.75
C LEU A 117 28.41 4.48 10.14
N GLY A 118 27.50 3.87 10.92
CA GLY A 118 27.16 4.35 12.25
C GLY A 118 25.79 3.88 12.73
N HIS A 119 25.35 4.42 13.87
CA HIS A 119 24.03 4.13 14.42
C HIS A 119 22.96 4.94 13.67
N ILE A 120 22.08 4.25 12.92
CA ILE A 120 21.00 4.87 12.15
C ILE A 120 19.95 5.44 13.12
N VAL A 121 19.79 6.76 13.16
CA VAL A 121 18.74 7.41 13.95
C VAL A 121 17.40 7.32 13.23
N HIS A 122 17.38 7.67 11.94
CA HIS A 122 16.25 7.51 11.04
C HIS A 122 16.70 7.61 9.58
N ILE A 123 15.83 7.18 8.67
CA ILE A 123 16.00 7.33 7.23
C ILE A 123 14.83 8.16 6.68
N ASP A 124 15.18 9.23 5.97
CA ASP A 124 14.26 10.22 5.42
C ASP A 124 13.95 9.90 3.98
N VAL A 125 12.72 9.52 3.72
CA VAL A 125 12.34 8.96 2.43
C VAL A 125 11.32 9.86 1.78
N GLU A 126 11.66 10.37 0.60
CA GLU A 126 10.69 11.05 -0.25
C GLU A 126 9.73 10.01 -0.86
N SER A 127 8.44 10.38 -0.93
CA SER A 127 7.42 9.59 -1.65
C SER A 127 7.31 8.13 -1.19
N THR A 128 7.14 7.91 0.11
CA THR A 128 7.05 6.58 0.75
C THR A 128 5.93 5.69 0.21
N GLY A 129 4.91 6.27 -0.44
CA GLY A 129 3.79 5.55 -1.05
C GLY A 129 3.97 5.15 -2.53
N THR A 130 5.07 5.51 -3.19
CA THR A 130 5.32 5.27 -4.62
C THR A 130 6.59 4.44 -4.87
N TYR A 131 7.63 4.99 -5.51
CA TYR A 131 8.87 4.28 -5.83
C TYR A 131 9.60 3.78 -4.58
N ALA A 132 9.47 4.50 -3.45
CA ALA A 132 10.07 4.09 -2.19
C ALA A 132 9.24 3.10 -1.37
N ALA A 133 8.07 2.67 -1.83
CA ALA A 133 7.14 1.89 -1.00
C ALA A 133 7.71 0.54 -0.56
N ALA A 134 8.41 -0.16 -1.44
CA ALA A 134 9.03 -1.44 -1.11
C ALA A 134 10.23 -1.28 -0.17
N LEU A 135 11.07 -0.26 -0.40
CA LEU A 135 12.17 0.09 0.51
C LEU A 135 11.65 0.47 1.89
N THR A 136 10.62 1.31 1.96
CA THR A 136 10.01 1.76 3.23
C THR A 136 9.53 0.59 4.07
N ARG A 137 8.80 -0.36 3.46
CA ARG A 137 8.37 -1.59 4.15
C ARG A 137 9.56 -2.43 4.62
N PHE A 138 10.59 -2.57 3.77
CA PHE A 138 11.80 -3.29 4.11
C PHE A 138 12.47 -2.69 5.35
N LEU A 139 12.69 -1.37 5.37
CA LEU A 139 13.32 -0.66 6.48
C LEU A 139 12.52 -0.80 7.79
N ILE A 140 11.21 -0.56 7.73
CA ILE A 140 10.32 -0.69 8.90
C ILE A 140 10.35 -2.12 9.43
N SER A 141 10.31 -3.14 8.57
CA SER A 141 10.36 -4.55 8.99
C SER A 141 11.69 -4.96 9.66
N HIS A 142 12.76 -4.18 9.46
CA HIS A 142 14.06 -4.35 10.11
C HIS A 142 14.25 -3.42 11.33
N GLY A 143 13.17 -2.79 11.81
CA GLY A 143 13.20 -1.92 12.99
C GLY A 143 13.85 -0.55 12.74
N VAL A 144 14.05 -0.16 11.48
CA VAL A 144 14.61 1.16 11.14
C VAL A 144 13.51 2.20 11.17
N ALA A 145 13.73 3.29 11.91
CA ALA A 145 12.84 4.44 11.90
C ALA A 145 12.89 5.13 10.52
N VAL A 146 11.72 5.31 9.90
CA VAL A 146 11.58 6.01 8.62
C VAL A 146 10.73 7.26 8.83
N VAL A 147 11.19 8.39 8.31
CA VAL A 147 10.44 9.65 8.27
C VAL A 147 10.04 9.92 6.83
N GLU A 148 8.75 10.13 6.60
CA GLU A 148 8.26 10.56 5.30
C GLU A 148 8.58 12.04 5.11
N VAL A 149 9.22 12.37 3.99
CA VAL A 149 9.49 13.75 3.62
C VAL A 149 8.59 14.15 2.47
N ASN A 150 7.67 15.08 2.73
CA ASN A 150 6.88 15.74 1.70
C ASN A 150 7.61 17.01 1.26
N THR A 151 8.24 16.99 0.10
CA THR A 151 8.93 18.12 -0.50
C THR A 151 7.95 18.86 -1.43
N PRO A 152 7.59 20.13 -1.12
CA PRO A 152 6.79 20.95 -2.03
C PRO A 152 7.64 21.36 -3.23
N HIS A 153 7.62 20.53 -4.27
CA HIS A 153 8.45 20.72 -5.45
C HIS A 153 7.82 21.66 -6.46
N ALA A 154 8.18 22.95 -6.44
CA ALA A 154 7.99 23.82 -7.61
C ALA A 154 9.04 24.93 -7.70
N HIS A 155 9.32 25.62 -6.60
CA HIS A 155 10.09 26.88 -6.66
C HIS A 155 11.61 26.67 -6.58
N THR A 156 12.09 25.53 -6.05
CA THR A 156 13.53 25.24 -5.87
C THR A 156 14.16 24.53 -7.08
N ARG A 157 13.36 23.90 -7.95
CA ARG A 157 13.83 23.10 -9.11
C ARG A 157 14.48 23.92 -10.22
N ALA A 158 14.22 25.22 -10.28
CA ALA A 158 14.64 26.07 -11.40
C ALA A 158 16.14 26.43 -11.41
N ARG A 159 16.90 26.16 -10.34
CA ARG A 159 18.28 26.64 -10.19
C ARG A 159 19.38 25.57 -10.19
N SER A 160 19.08 24.28 -10.02
CA SER A 160 20.11 23.26 -9.74
C SER A 160 20.14 22.05 -10.67
N GLY A 161 19.22 21.94 -11.64
CA GLY A 161 19.09 20.71 -12.44
C GLY A 161 18.52 19.54 -11.62
N LYS A 162 18.10 18.47 -12.30
CA LYS A 162 17.59 17.25 -11.66
C LYS A 162 18.80 16.41 -11.22
N ASP A 163 19.17 16.47 -9.95
CA ASP A 163 20.23 15.65 -9.35
C ASP A 163 19.63 14.88 -8.16
N ASP A 164 19.43 13.58 -8.34
CA ASP A 164 18.85 12.66 -7.35
C ASP A 164 19.61 12.71 -6.01
N ARG A 165 20.91 13.06 -6.03
CA ARG A 165 21.71 13.26 -4.81
C ARG A 165 21.30 14.50 -4.03
N ILE A 166 20.98 15.60 -4.73
CA ILE A 166 20.54 16.85 -4.10
C ILE A 166 19.21 16.62 -3.40
N ASP A 167 18.31 15.86 -4.04
CA ASP A 167 16.99 15.54 -3.48
C ASP A 167 17.13 14.62 -2.25
N ALA A 168 18.00 13.60 -2.31
CA ALA A 168 18.31 12.75 -1.16
C ALA A 168 18.94 13.53 0.01
N GLU A 169 19.90 14.43 -0.26
CA GLU A 169 20.51 15.28 0.77
C GLU A 169 19.47 16.25 1.37
N ALA A 170 18.60 16.83 0.54
CA ALA A 170 17.55 17.72 1.00
C ALA A 170 16.54 16.99 1.90
N ALA A 171 16.18 15.74 1.59
CA ALA A 171 15.36 14.91 2.45
C ALA A 171 15.99 14.71 3.83
N ALA A 172 17.28 14.31 3.86
CA ALA A 172 18.04 14.12 5.10
C ALA A 172 18.09 15.38 5.97
N ARG A 173 18.40 16.53 5.35
CA ARG A 173 18.52 17.80 6.05
C ARG A 173 17.19 18.26 6.66
N LYS A 174 16.08 17.99 5.97
CA LYS A 174 14.74 18.45 6.37
C LYS A 174 14.22 17.71 7.60
N ALA A 175 14.47 16.41 7.74
CA ALA A 175 14.09 15.72 8.96
C ALA A 175 15.07 16.02 10.10
N LEU A 176 16.38 16.15 9.80
CA LEU A 176 17.38 16.56 10.80
C LEU A 176 17.06 17.92 11.42
N SER A 177 16.50 18.87 10.64
CA SER A 177 16.04 20.16 11.18
C SER A 177 14.72 20.10 11.96
N GLY A 178 14.06 18.95 12.01
CA GLY A 178 12.74 18.76 12.61
C GLY A 178 11.58 19.31 11.78
N GLU A 179 11.83 19.74 10.54
CA GLU A 179 10.79 20.23 9.63
C GLU A 179 9.90 19.11 9.07
N SER A 180 10.38 17.85 9.10
CA SER A 180 9.57 16.67 8.82
C SER A 180 9.61 15.69 9.97
N THR A 181 8.44 15.30 10.44
CA THR A 181 8.24 14.27 11.48
C THR A 181 7.15 13.26 11.06
N ALA A 182 6.76 13.28 9.79
CA ALA A 182 5.65 12.47 9.30
C ALA A 182 6.02 10.98 9.34
N VAL A 183 5.17 10.19 9.99
CA VAL A 183 5.30 8.73 9.99
C VAL A 183 4.71 8.20 8.68
N PRO A 184 5.46 7.38 7.91
CA PRO A 184 4.96 6.77 6.70
C PRO A 184 3.68 5.97 6.95
N LYS A 185 2.83 5.91 5.93
CA LYS A 185 1.68 5.02 5.97
C LYS A 185 2.14 3.56 6.04
N ASP A 186 1.65 2.81 7.00
CA ASP A 186 1.87 1.37 7.07
C ASP A 186 1.11 0.69 5.92
N THR A 187 1.89 0.03 5.06
CA THR A 187 1.42 -0.71 3.88
C THR A 187 1.72 -2.20 3.98
N SER A 188 1.98 -2.72 5.17
CA SER A 188 2.22 -4.15 5.42
C SER A 188 0.94 -4.96 5.72
N GLY A 189 -0.15 -4.26 6.05
CA GLY A 189 -1.38 -4.86 6.53
C GLY A 189 -2.51 -5.01 5.50
N PRO A 190 -3.69 -5.47 5.95
CA PRO A 190 -4.87 -5.69 5.10
C PRO A 190 -5.34 -4.44 4.36
N VAL A 191 -5.10 -3.23 4.88
CA VAL A 191 -5.43 -1.98 4.19
C VAL A 191 -4.69 -1.83 2.85
N GLU A 192 -3.44 -2.32 2.74
CA GLU A 192 -2.72 -2.29 1.46
C GLU A 192 -3.25 -3.34 0.48
N ALA A 193 -3.70 -4.49 0.98
CA ALA A 193 -4.40 -5.48 0.16
C ALA A 193 -5.71 -4.89 -0.40
N ILE A 194 -6.50 -4.22 0.44
CA ILE A 194 -7.70 -3.47 0.04
C ILE A 194 -7.35 -2.42 -1.02
N ARG A 195 -6.29 -1.62 -0.83
CA ARG A 195 -5.83 -0.63 -1.82
C ARG A 195 -5.55 -1.28 -3.17
N THR A 196 -4.77 -2.36 -3.17
CA THR A 196 -4.34 -3.07 -4.38
C THR A 196 -5.54 -3.61 -5.17
N LEU A 197 -6.51 -4.22 -4.47
CA LEU A 197 -7.72 -4.74 -5.10
C LEU A 197 -8.64 -3.63 -5.59
N SER A 198 -8.81 -2.54 -4.83
CA SER A 198 -9.61 -1.37 -5.24
C SER A 198 -9.07 -0.72 -6.52
N VAL A 199 -7.76 -0.53 -6.63
CA VAL A 199 -7.13 0.03 -7.85
C VAL A 199 -7.37 -0.86 -9.06
N THR A 200 -7.22 -2.18 -8.89
CA THR A 200 -7.47 -3.16 -9.96
C THR A 200 -8.93 -3.13 -10.40
N ARG A 201 -9.85 -3.12 -9.42
CA ARG A 201 -11.30 -3.05 -9.66
C ARG A 201 -11.68 -1.79 -10.42
N ASP A 202 -11.19 -0.63 -9.99
CA ASP A 202 -11.50 0.64 -10.63
C ASP A 202 -11.00 0.70 -12.08
N SER A 203 -9.84 0.10 -12.35
CA SER A 203 -9.34 -0.09 -13.71
C SER A 203 -10.30 -0.94 -14.55
N ALA A 204 -10.73 -2.09 -14.02
CA ALA A 204 -11.68 -2.97 -14.71
C ALA A 204 -13.03 -2.28 -14.97
N VAL A 205 -13.56 -1.53 -13.99
CA VAL A 205 -14.80 -0.74 -14.13
C VAL A 205 -14.67 0.31 -15.24
N LYS A 206 -13.55 1.04 -15.29
CA LYS A 206 -13.27 2.02 -16.35
C LYS A 206 -13.17 1.36 -17.72
N ALA A 207 -12.45 0.25 -17.82
CA ALA A 207 -12.30 -0.52 -19.05
C ALA A 207 -13.65 -1.05 -19.56
N ARG A 208 -14.50 -1.56 -18.65
CA ARG A 208 -15.84 -2.06 -18.98
C ARG A 208 -16.73 -0.94 -19.49
N SER A 209 -16.68 0.22 -18.83
CA SER A 209 -17.45 1.40 -19.23
C SER A 209 -17.04 1.86 -20.63
N SER A 210 -15.74 1.92 -20.90
CA SER A 210 -15.22 2.23 -22.24
C SER A 210 -15.68 1.21 -23.29
N ALA A 211 -15.63 -0.08 -22.98
CA ALA A 211 -16.08 -1.13 -23.90
C ALA A 211 -17.60 -1.06 -24.19
N LEU A 212 -18.42 -0.74 -23.19
CA LEU A 212 -19.87 -0.53 -23.35
C LEU A 212 -20.17 0.69 -24.22
N VAL A 213 -19.43 1.79 -24.05
CA VAL A 213 -19.54 2.98 -24.90
C VAL A 213 -19.19 2.64 -26.34
N GLN A 214 -18.08 1.92 -26.58
CA GLN A 214 -17.71 1.47 -27.92
C GLN A 214 -18.76 0.54 -28.54
N LEU A 215 -19.33 -0.39 -27.77
CA LEU A 215 -20.40 -1.28 -28.21
C LEU A 215 -21.62 -0.46 -28.68
N ARG A 216 -22.04 0.52 -27.87
CA ARG A 216 -23.13 1.44 -28.22
C ARG A 216 -22.82 2.19 -29.52
N ASP A 217 -21.62 2.73 -29.65
CA ASP A 217 -21.25 3.56 -30.79
C ASP A 217 -21.24 2.75 -32.10
N LEU A 218 -20.77 1.51 -32.06
CA LEU A 218 -20.86 0.60 -33.21
C LEU A 218 -22.30 0.18 -33.53
N LEU A 219 -23.17 0.04 -32.53
CA LEU A 219 -24.58 -0.25 -32.75
C LEU A 219 -25.31 0.91 -33.45
N ILE A 220 -24.89 2.15 -33.22
CA ILE A 220 -25.48 3.34 -33.88
C ILE A 220 -25.24 3.26 -35.40
N THR A 221 -24.07 2.82 -35.85
CA THR A 221 -23.71 2.77 -37.28
C THR A 221 -23.85 1.39 -37.92
N ALA A 222 -24.28 0.37 -37.16
CA ALA A 222 -24.47 -0.99 -37.66
C ALA A 222 -25.52 -1.07 -38.79
N PRO A 223 -25.45 -2.08 -39.68
CA PRO A 223 -26.54 -2.39 -40.59
C PRO A 223 -27.87 -2.59 -39.85
N SER A 224 -28.98 -2.13 -40.44
CA SER A 224 -30.32 -2.13 -39.84
C SER A 224 -30.74 -3.52 -39.39
N GLU A 225 -30.56 -4.53 -40.23
CA GLU A 225 -30.96 -5.91 -39.95
C GLU A 225 -30.22 -6.47 -38.74
N LEU A 226 -28.93 -6.12 -38.60
CA LEU A 226 -28.13 -6.52 -37.45
C LEU A 226 -28.61 -5.80 -36.18
N ARG A 227 -28.85 -4.49 -36.24
CA ARG A 227 -29.31 -3.71 -35.09
C ARG A 227 -30.69 -4.17 -34.61
N GLU A 228 -31.61 -4.42 -35.54
CA GLU A 228 -32.98 -4.86 -35.27
C GLU A 228 -33.03 -6.30 -34.73
N SER A 229 -32.06 -7.14 -35.08
CA SER A 229 -31.94 -8.50 -34.53
C SER A 229 -31.61 -8.54 -33.03
N LEU A 230 -31.15 -7.41 -32.44
CA LEU A 230 -30.76 -7.31 -31.04
C LEU A 230 -31.91 -6.74 -30.19
N THR A 231 -32.57 -7.59 -29.43
CA THR A 231 -33.84 -7.30 -28.75
C THR A 231 -33.69 -6.62 -27.38
N SER A 232 -32.54 -6.79 -26.72
CA SER A 232 -32.32 -6.24 -25.38
C SER A 232 -32.44 -4.72 -25.36
N LYS A 233 -33.08 -4.19 -24.30
CA LYS A 233 -33.20 -2.76 -24.02
C LYS A 233 -31.95 -2.17 -23.38
N THR A 234 -31.14 -2.98 -22.69
CA THR A 234 -29.91 -2.54 -22.02
C THR A 234 -28.69 -2.84 -22.88
N LEU A 235 -27.65 -2.01 -22.79
CA LEU A 235 -26.37 -2.26 -23.46
C LEU A 235 -25.72 -3.56 -22.99
N HIS A 236 -25.85 -3.89 -21.71
CA HIS A 236 -25.35 -5.14 -21.15
C HIS A 236 -26.05 -6.37 -21.75
N GLY A 237 -27.39 -6.33 -21.84
CA GLY A 237 -28.12 -7.41 -22.49
C GLY A 237 -27.82 -7.50 -23.99
N LYS A 238 -27.58 -6.37 -24.67
CA LYS A 238 -27.12 -6.36 -26.07
C LYS A 238 -25.73 -6.98 -26.20
N ALA A 239 -24.81 -6.72 -25.27
CA ALA A 239 -23.52 -7.41 -25.23
C ALA A 239 -23.69 -8.93 -25.10
N SER A 240 -24.58 -9.36 -24.19
CA SER A 240 -24.90 -10.77 -23.99
C SER A 240 -25.48 -11.44 -25.24
N GLU A 241 -26.30 -10.74 -26.03
CA GLU A 241 -26.79 -11.21 -27.33
C GLU A 241 -25.66 -11.27 -28.37
N CYS A 242 -24.82 -10.22 -28.45
CA CYS A 242 -23.75 -10.07 -29.42
C CYS A 242 -22.69 -11.19 -29.37
N ILE A 243 -22.52 -11.87 -28.23
CA ILE A 243 -21.62 -13.05 -28.13
C ILE A 243 -22.06 -14.18 -29.06
N ARG A 244 -23.36 -14.31 -29.32
CA ARG A 244 -23.90 -15.38 -30.18
C ARG A 244 -23.79 -15.06 -31.66
N LEU A 245 -23.38 -13.84 -32.04
CA LEU A 245 -23.18 -13.48 -33.44
C LEU A 245 -22.13 -14.38 -34.08
N ARG A 246 -22.41 -14.82 -35.30
CA ARG A 246 -21.51 -15.67 -36.09
C ARG A 246 -21.00 -14.87 -37.28
N PRO A 247 -19.87 -14.15 -37.14
CA PRO A 247 -19.25 -13.47 -38.27
C PRO A 247 -18.63 -14.50 -39.22
N ASP A 248 -18.84 -14.30 -40.52
CA ASP A 248 -18.15 -15.01 -41.56
C ASP A 248 -16.77 -14.38 -41.78
N ARG A 249 -15.71 -15.09 -41.35
CA ARG A 249 -14.34 -14.59 -41.40
C ARG A 249 -13.79 -14.45 -42.81
N THR A 250 -14.39 -15.13 -43.80
CA THR A 250 -13.97 -15.03 -45.21
C THR A 250 -14.50 -13.76 -45.88
N ARG A 251 -15.55 -13.15 -45.30
CA ARG A 251 -16.25 -11.98 -45.86
C ARG A 251 -16.14 -10.74 -44.99
N LEU A 252 -15.03 -10.57 -44.27
CA LEU A 252 -14.81 -9.41 -43.40
C LEU A 252 -14.70 -8.08 -44.14
N HIS A 253 -14.53 -8.09 -45.47
CA HIS A 253 -14.64 -6.88 -46.29
C HIS A 253 -16.09 -6.35 -46.37
N GLU A 254 -17.10 -7.19 -46.06
CA GLU A 254 -18.49 -6.77 -45.93
C GLU A 254 -18.73 -6.12 -44.55
N PRO A 255 -19.27 -4.89 -44.48
CA PRO A 255 -19.51 -4.18 -43.22
C PRO A 255 -20.32 -4.99 -42.20
N ALA A 256 -21.33 -5.74 -42.63
CA ALA A 256 -22.14 -6.55 -41.73
C ALA A 256 -21.34 -7.64 -41.00
N GLN A 257 -20.37 -8.27 -41.67
CA GLN A 257 -19.53 -9.30 -41.05
C GLN A 257 -18.47 -8.68 -40.14
N ALA A 258 -17.88 -7.56 -40.56
CA ALA A 258 -16.95 -6.78 -39.74
C ALA A 258 -17.62 -6.28 -38.44
N THR A 259 -18.82 -5.70 -38.53
CA THR A 259 -19.59 -5.23 -37.36
C THR A 259 -19.94 -6.40 -36.44
N LYS A 260 -20.38 -7.56 -36.95
CA LYS A 260 -20.61 -8.76 -36.12
C LYS A 260 -19.36 -9.18 -35.36
N MET A 261 -18.20 -9.19 -36.02
CA MET A 261 -16.93 -9.54 -35.39
C MET A 261 -16.52 -8.54 -34.30
N ALA A 262 -16.65 -7.24 -34.58
CA ALA A 262 -16.32 -6.18 -33.63
C ALA A 262 -17.24 -6.22 -32.40
N LEU A 263 -18.56 -6.27 -32.59
CA LEU A 263 -19.54 -6.36 -31.51
C LEU A 263 -19.33 -7.61 -30.65
N ARG A 264 -19.08 -8.76 -31.27
CA ARG A 264 -18.77 -10.00 -30.54
C ARG A 264 -17.50 -9.88 -29.70
N THR A 265 -16.45 -9.27 -30.25
CA THR A 265 -15.17 -9.07 -29.55
C THR A 265 -15.33 -8.15 -28.33
N LEU A 266 -16.01 -7.02 -28.50
CA LEU A 266 -16.32 -6.10 -27.39
C LEU A 266 -17.16 -6.79 -26.32
N SER A 267 -18.12 -7.62 -26.72
CA SER A 267 -18.99 -8.32 -25.79
C SER A 267 -18.25 -9.36 -24.95
N HIS A 268 -17.30 -10.11 -25.55
CA HIS A 268 -16.41 -10.98 -24.79
C HIS A 268 -15.59 -10.19 -23.76
N ARG A 269 -15.06 -9.01 -24.13
CA ARG A 269 -14.33 -8.14 -23.21
C ARG A 269 -15.22 -7.64 -22.06
N ILE A 270 -16.43 -7.17 -22.36
CA ILE A 270 -17.38 -6.70 -21.35
C ILE A 270 -17.68 -7.79 -20.32
N LEU A 271 -18.02 -9.00 -20.77
CA LEU A 271 -18.35 -10.09 -19.85
C LEU A 271 -17.14 -10.63 -19.07
N ALA A 272 -15.94 -10.58 -19.65
CA ALA A 272 -14.73 -10.91 -18.92
C ALA A 272 -14.49 -9.90 -17.78
N LEU A 273 -14.63 -8.60 -18.07
CA LEU A 273 -14.49 -7.53 -17.08
C LEU A 273 -15.59 -7.58 -16.02
N ASP A 274 -16.82 -8.00 -16.36
CA ASP A 274 -17.87 -8.19 -15.36
C ASP A 274 -17.52 -9.28 -14.34
N ARG A 275 -16.93 -10.39 -14.80
CA ARG A 275 -16.46 -11.45 -13.90
C ARG A 275 -15.31 -10.95 -13.03
N GLU A 276 -14.32 -10.31 -13.63
CA GLU A 276 -13.19 -9.73 -12.91
C GLU A 276 -13.65 -8.75 -11.82
N ILE A 277 -14.62 -7.88 -12.13
CA ILE A 277 -15.20 -6.94 -11.17
C ILE A 277 -15.95 -7.67 -10.05
N ALA A 278 -16.74 -8.70 -10.36
CA ALA A 278 -17.47 -9.47 -9.37
C ALA A 278 -16.53 -10.24 -8.41
N ASP A 279 -15.46 -10.84 -8.94
CA ASP A 279 -14.45 -11.54 -8.15
C ASP A 279 -13.72 -10.57 -7.21
N LEU A 280 -13.37 -9.38 -7.70
CA LEU A 280 -12.75 -8.32 -6.89
C LEU A 280 -13.70 -7.72 -5.85
N ASP A 281 -14.99 -7.56 -6.20
CA ASP A 281 -16.02 -7.10 -5.27
C ASP A 281 -16.16 -8.08 -4.08
N ALA A 282 -16.23 -9.39 -4.34
CA ALA A 282 -16.31 -10.40 -3.30
C ALA A 282 -15.08 -10.41 -2.38
N ALA A 283 -13.88 -10.30 -2.96
CA ALA A 283 -12.64 -10.23 -2.18
C ALA A 283 -12.56 -8.95 -1.32
N LEU A 284 -12.98 -7.81 -1.87
CA LEU A 284 -13.05 -6.55 -1.13
C LEU A 284 -14.07 -6.61 0.00
N GLU A 285 -15.26 -7.18 -0.23
CA GLU A 285 -16.27 -7.35 0.80
C GLU A 285 -15.75 -8.15 1.99
N GLN A 286 -15.05 -9.26 1.73
CA GLN A 286 -14.43 -10.07 2.78
C GLN A 286 -13.39 -9.28 3.58
N LEU A 287 -12.45 -8.61 2.91
CA LEU A 287 -11.36 -7.89 3.57
C LEU A 287 -11.85 -6.67 4.34
N VAL A 288 -12.76 -5.89 3.76
CA VAL A 288 -13.29 -4.66 4.38
C VAL A 288 -14.14 -5.00 5.60
N THR A 289 -14.98 -6.04 5.51
CA THR A 289 -15.79 -6.50 6.65
C THR A 289 -14.92 -7.01 7.79
N ALA A 290 -13.82 -7.70 7.49
CA ALA A 290 -12.87 -8.14 8.51
C ALA A 290 -12.08 -6.97 9.12
N ALA A 291 -11.67 -5.99 8.31
CA ALA A 291 -10.83 -4.87 8.75
C ALA A 291 -11.63 -3.79 9.50
N ALA A 292 -12.89 -3.55 9.15
CA ALA A 292 -13.71 -2.48 9.71
C ALA A 292 -15.19 -2.88 9.88
N PRO A 293 -15.51 -3.90 10.70
CA PRO A 293 -16.87 -4.40 10.87
C PRO A 293 -17.85 -3.35 11.41
N VAL A 294 -17.36 -2.43 12.26
CA VAL A 294 -18.18 -1.32 12.78
C VAL A 294 -18.55 -0.36 11.66
N LEU A 295 -17.60 -0.01 10.79
CA LEU A 295 -17.82 0.94 9.69
C LEU A 295 -18.85 0.41 8.69
N THR A 296 -18.78 -0.88 8.36
CA THR A 296 -19.74 -1.53 7.45
C THR A 296 -21.11 -1.78 8.07
N SER A 297 -21.23 -1.71 9.40
CA SER A 297 -22.53 -1.84 10.09
C SER A 297 -23.41 -0.58 10.00
N HIS A 298 -22.83 0.57 9.64
CA HIS A 298 -23.56 1.82 9.52
C HIS A 298 -24.35 1.90 8.22
N LEU A 299 -25.61 2.34 8.33
CA LEU A 299 -26.49 2.54 7.19
C LEU A 299 -25.90 3.59 6.23
N GLY A 300 -25.85 3.25 4.94
CA GLY A 300 -25.36 4.13 3.88
C GLY A 300 -23.87 3.98 3.57
N ILE A 301 -23.11 3.19 4.34
CA ILE A 301 -21.69 2.93 4.09
C ILE A 301 -21.52 1.58 3.40
N GLY A 302 -21.36 1.63 2.07
CA GLY A 302 -21.02 0.44 1.27
C GLY A 302 -19.53 0.07 1.31
N VAL A 303 -19.20 -1.15 0.88
CA VAL A 303 -17.83 -1.70 0.83
C VAL A 303 -16.85 -0.73 0.15
N GLY A 304 -17.23 -0.12 -0.98
CA GLY A 304 -16.35 0.83 -1.68
C GLY A 304 -16.01 2.07 -0.86
N HIS A 305 -16.97 2.64 -0.14
CA HIS A 305 -16.74 3.81 0.72
C HIS A 305 -15.90 3.45 1.95
N ALA A 306 -16.18 2.29 2.55
CA ALA A 306 -15.39 1.78 3.68
C ALA A 306 -13.95 1.45 3.25
N ALA A 307 -13.76 0.83 2.08
CA ALA A 307 -12.45 0.60 1.49
C ALA A 307 -11.69 1.92 1.29
N GLN A 308 -12.35 2.93 0.70
CA GLN A 308 -11.73 4.24 0.50
C GLN A 308 -11.35 4.89 1.83
N PHE A 309 -12.22 4.86 2.83
CA PHE A 309 -11.92 5.36 4.18
C PHE A 309 -10.65 4.72 4.75
N LEU A 310 -10.58 3.39 4.71
CA LEU A 310 -9.43 2.61 5.18
C LEU A 310 -8.15 2.96 4.40
N ILE A 311 -8.25 3.09 3.08
CA ILE A 311 -7.12 3.47 2.22
C ILE A 311 -6.64 4.88 2.56
N THR A 312 -7.54 5.85 2.77
CA THR A 312 -7.13 7.22 3.12
C THR A 312 -6.53 7.25 4.53
N ALA A 313 -7.17 6.63 5.52
CA ALA A 313 -6.70 6.61 6.90
C ALA A 313 -5.35 5.89 7.05
N GLY A 314 -5.22 4.71 6.44
CA GLY A 314 -4.10 3.81 6.59
C GLY A 314 -4.25 2.79 7.71
N GLN A 315 -3.39 1.77 7.69
CA GLN A 315 -3.38 0.71 8.69
C GLN A 315 -3.03 1.25 10.09
N ASN A 316 -2.03 2.13 10.15
CA ASN A 316 -1.62 2.88 11.34
C ASN A 316 -2.43 4.19 11.47
N ILE A 317 -3.73 4.07 11.77
CA ILE A 317 -4.65 5.22 11.87
C ILE A 317 -4.22 6.23 12.95
N ASP A 318 -3.51 5.75 13.98
CA ASP A 318 -2.92 6.49 15.09
C ASP A 318 -1.89 7.55 14.67
N ARG A 319 -1.36 7.46 13.44
CA ARG A 319 -0.55 8.53 12.82
C ARG A 319 -1.32 9.85 12.62
N MET A 320 -2.65 9.83 12.75
CA MET A 320 -3.51 11.00 12.62
C MET A 320 -4.00 11.46 14.00
N HIS A 321 -3.51 12.61 14.45
CA HIS A 321 -3.76 13.11 15.81
C HIS A 321 -4.99 14.01 15.96
N SER A 322 -5.74 14.27 14.88
CA SER A 322 -6.97 15.09 14.94
C SER A 322 -7.88 14.89 13.73
N GLU A 323 -9.17 15.19 13.91
CA GLU A 323 -10.14 15.28 12.80
C GLU A 323 -9.71 16.29 11.74
N ALA A 324 -9.09 17.41 12.14
CA ALA A 324 -8.56 18.40 11.22
C ALA A 324 -7.43 17.83 10.34
N ALA A 325 -6.59 16.95 10.88
CA ALA A 325 -5.56 16.25 10.11
C ALA A 325 -6.19 15.31 9.07
N PHE A 326 -7.25 14.58 9.46
CA PHE A 326 -8.00 13.73 8.54
C PHE A 326 -8.71 14.56 7.44
N ALA A 327 -9.38 15.65 7.81
CA ALA A 327 -10.05 16.54 6.84
C ALA A 327 -9.05 17.15 5.83
N ARG A 328 -7.82 17.46 6.26
CA ARG A 328 -6.75 17.91 5.35
C ARG A 328 -6.34 16.80 4.39
N LEU A 329 -6.27 15.57 4.87
CA LEU A 329 -5.93 14.39 4.06
C LEU A 329 -7.01 14.09 3.02
N CYS A 330 -8.29 14.22 3.36
CA CYS A 330 -9.42 14.08 2.43
C CYS A 330 -9.61 15.31 1.51
N GLY A 331 -8.82 16.38 1.70
CA GLY A 331 -8.97 17.62 0.95
C GLY A 331 -10.23 18.43 1.30
N ALA A 332 -10.93 18.05 2.37
CA ALA A 332 -12.13 18.71 2.88
C ALA A 332 -11.82 19.90 3.81
N ALA A 333 -10.59 19.99 4.34
CA ALA A 333 -10.22 21.07 5.26
C ALA A 333 -10.17 22.44 4.56
N PRO A 334 -10.79 23.47 5.15
CA PRO A 334 -10.72 24.84 4.65
C PRO A 334 -9.33 25.45 4.95
N VAL A 335 -8.70 26.04 3.94
CA VAL A 335 -7.41 26.73 4.03
C VAL A 335 -7.63 28.24 3.92
N PRO A 336 -7.15 29.05 4.88
CA PRO A 336 -7.22 30.51 4.77
C PRO A 336 -6.33 31.00 3.62
N VAL A 337 -6.88 31.84 2.74
CA VAL A 337 -6.19 32.41 1.57
C VAL A 337 -6.05 33.93 1.70
N SER A 338 -6.13 34.45 2.92
CA SER A 338 -6.05 35.87 3.20
C SER A 338 -5.25 36.12 4.48
N SER A 339 -4.30 37.05 4.39
CA SER A 339 -3.48 37.52 5.51
C SER A 339 -4.03 38.81 6.15
N GLY A 340 -5.26 39.22 5.81
CA GLY A 340 -5.90 40.48 6.24
C GLY A 340 -7.32 40.31 6.79
N LYS A 341 -8.08 41.41 6.93
CA LYS A 341 -9.44 41.47 7.53
C LYS A 341 -10.56 40.72 6.78
N THR A 342 -10.24 40.05 5.67
CA THR A 342 -11.18 39.22 4.92
C THR A 342 -10.99 37.76 5.29
N HIS A 343 -12.07 37.05 5.62
CA HIS A 343 -12.03 35.60 5.86
C HIS A 343 -12.43 34.87 4.57
N ARG A 344 -11.44 34.53 3.74
CA ARG A 344 -11.67 33.77 2.51
C ARG A 344 -11.00 32.40 2.63
N MET A 345 -11.79 31.35 2.53
CA MET A 345 -11.34 29.97 2.66
C MET A 345 -11.40 29.26 1.31
N TRP A 346 -10.40 28.44 0.99
CA TRP A 346 -10.41 27.52 -0.16
C TRP A 346 -10.33 26.07 0.33
N LEU A 347 -10.84 25.13 -0.45
CA LEU A 347 -10.62 23.70 -0.21
C LEU A 347 -9.16 23.34 -0.48
N HIS A 348 -8.58 22.53 0.40
CA HIS A 348 -7.22 22.04 0.27
C HIS A 348 -7.06 21.17 -1.00
N ARG A 349 -6.20 21.60 -1.94
CA ARG A 349 -6.09 20.94 -3.26
C ARG A 349 -5.19 19.68 -3.28
N GLY A 350 -4.50 19.37 -2.20
CA GLY A 350 -3.54 18.27 -2.13
C GLY A 350 -4.06 16.98 -1.50
N GLY A 351 -5.31 16.94 -1.03
CA GLY A 351 -5.89 15.75 -0.39
C GLY A 351 -6.47 14.75 -1.39
N ASP A 352 -6.70 13.54 -0.91
CA ASP A 352 -7.45 12.48 -1.59
C ASP A 352 -8.92 12.89 -1.74
N ARG A 353 -9.26 13.38 -2.94
CA ARG A 353 -10.62 13.86 -3.26
C ARG A 353 -11.65 12.75 -3.47
N GLN A 354 -11.22 11.49 -3.46
CA GLN A 354 -12.14 10.36 -3.40
C GLN A 354 -12.44 9.97 -1.95
N GLY A 355 -11.68 10.50 -0.98
CA GLY A 355 -11.93 10.29 0.45
C GLY A 355 -13.35 10.66 0.85
N PRO A 356 -13.99 9.90 1.76
CA PRO A 356 -15.34 10.19 2.21
C PRO A 356 -15.38 11.51 2.99
N VAL A 357 -16.40 12.32 2.70
CA VAL A 357 -16.81 13.43 3.56
C VAL A 357 -17.94 12.86 4.43
N LEU A 358 -17.62 12.47 5.66
CA LEU A 358 -18.60 11.98 6.63
C LEU A 358 -19.31 13.14 7.32
#